data_AF-A2EVZ1-F1
#
_entry.id   AF-A2EVZ1-F1
#
_cell.length_a   1.000
_cell.length_b   1.000
_cell.length_c   1.000
_cell.angle_alpha   90.00
_cell.angle_beta   90.00
_cell.angle_gamma   90.00
#
_symmetry.space_group_name_H-M   'P 1'
#
loop_
_entity.id
_entity.type
_entity.pdbx_description
1 polymer ?
#
loop_
_entity_poly.entity_id
_entity_poly.type
_entity_poly.pdbx_seq_one_letter_code
_entity_poly.pdbx_strand_id
1 'polypeptide(L)'
;MKSISGIIEIPDDGCLERRISDLNHMYWRLGPADLVISKKSISNSKIKTYSYFSGLSFNKISDLNILYDQISANFSRNHIGKMKIEFEEIVVCCWNVFSKYDCRFHITKDKKITINTYDCNNNQIFVKNISFKEATLSSALRFWIPYEQLFRSLYNLQSYKVDEKSMPAYFSYNDLARIASELQPSEDLEYALAIYCLTNLKGNEFYSIIDSFLKPFPRIVARILHFIPYSSNLANNLYHYLINSQQLSPDDIYIAKCILEMSSSRNDKATIQKITPLLQNSVWSSPSSCMCFAKYLINNKKFEDAKTIANGAFFSLEYKEPERRSCVQKNVCYQNGFFLKPSPSKIEIEIIESQADEESDFIYKIVSELKENYEISKLKDVYNYPLMKPKNGEVIYLYFKGNTNRNNSESSFDIDDLEDLYDPGVSAQLTVPQSFYNLPFSPFFDDVLKTIETESLALERLIRNGSVKTKDGARYALVLGLKTGNKKAFKIGMNYFRNKNRIRPIHFLLEMAIYAKNGGELP
;
A
#
# COMPACT_ATOMS: atom_id res chain seq x y z
N MET A 1 -5.04 29.12 -3.82
CA MET A 1 -5.35 27.85 -3.12
C MET A 1 -6.31 27.04 -3.97
N LYS A 2 -5.99 25.77 -4.24
CA LYS A 2 -6.79 24.85 -5.06
C LYS A 2 -8.06 24.41 -4.32
N SER A 3 -9.13 24.01 -5.02
CA SER A 3 -10.41 23.64 -4.37
C SER A 3 -10.29 22.29 -3.68
N ILE A 4 -10.65 22.20 -2.39
CA ILE A 4 -10.80 20.91 -1.74
C ILE A 4 -12.06 20.24 -2.26
N SER A 5 -11.89 19.01 -2.73
CA SER A 5 -12.97 18.17 -3.17
C SER A 5 -13.10 16.93 -2.30
N GLY A 6 -14.33 16.43 -2.15
CA GLY A 6 -14.55 15.14 -1.48
C GLY A 6 -14.55 15.15 0.04
N ILE A 7 -14.86 16.28 0.68
CA ILE A 7 -15.04 16.30 2.13
C ILE A 7 -16.31 15.51 2.47
N ILE A 8 -16.13 14.30 2.98
CA ILE A 8 -17.19 13.43 3.51
C ILE A 8 -17.32 13.70 5.00
N GLU A 9 -18.54 14.01 5.46
CA GLU A 9 -18.79 14.23 6.87
C GLU A 9 -19.09 12.93 7.58
N ILE A 10 -18.20 12.54 8.49
CA ILE A 10 -18.42 11.44 9.40
C ILE A 10 -18.73 12.04 10.78
N PRO A 11 -19.77 11.56 11.50
CA PRO A 11 -19.98 11.95 12.89
C PRO A 11 -18.72 11.70 13.70
N ASP A 12 -18.30 12.70 14.48
CA ASP A 12 -17.10 12.55 15.30
C ASP A 12 -17.36 11.65 16.51
N ASP A 13 -16.84 10.42 16.41
CA ASP A 13 -16.79 9.42 17.46
C ASP A 13 -15.31 9.11 17.77
N GLY A 14 -14.64 10.08 18.39
CA GLY A 14 -13.23 9.97 18.79
C GLY A 14 -12.22 9.92 17.63
N CYS A 15 -12.37 10.78 16.61
CA CYS A 15 -11.43 10.80 15.48
C CYS A 15 -10.03 11.29 15.87
N LEU A 16 -9.92 12.22 16.82
CA LEU A 16 -8.64 12.74 17.30
C LEU A 16 -7.86 11.69 18.08
N GLU A 17 -8.54 10.94 18.94
CA GLU A 17 -7.96 9.86 19.74
C GLU A 17 -7.40 8.76 18.84
N ARG A 18 -8.13 8.43 17.75
CA ARG A 18 -7.63 7.52 16.71
C ARG A 18 -6.39 8.08 16.01
N ARG A 19 -6.43 9.34 15.57
CA ARG A 19 -5.25 9.99 14.97
C ARG A 19 -4.04 9.95 15.89
N ILE A 20 -4.21 10.19 17.18
CA ILE A 20 -3.14 10.13 18.18
C ILE A 20 -2.59 8.70 18.28
N SER A 21 -3.47 7.70 18.33
CA SER A 21 -3.05 6.30 18.28
C SER A 21 -2.24 5.99 17.03
N ASP A 22 -2.68 6.47 15.86
CA ASP A 22 -1.99 6.25 14.59
C ASP A 22 -0.61 6.95 14.56
N LEU A 23 -0.53 8.18 15.09
CA LEU A 23 0.73 8.91 15.20
C LEU A 23 1.75 8.16 16.07
N ASN A 24 1.32 7.57 17.19
CA ASN A 24 2.21 6.76 18.02
C ASN A 24 2.77 5.53 17.29
N HIS A 25 2.01 4.95 16.36
CA HIS A 25 2.44 3.77 15.60
C HIS A 25 3.18 4.10 14.29
N MET A 26 2.92 5.26 13.69
CA MET A 26 3.40 5.63 12.35
C MET A 26 4.32 6.86 12.32
N TYR A 27 4.84 7.31 13.48
CA TYR A 27 5.66 8.53 13.57
C TYR A 27 6.93 8.52 12.71
N TRP A 28 7.43 7.33 12.36
CA TRP A 28 8.62 7.11 11.54
C TRP A 28 8.33 7.05 10.03
N ARG A 29 7.04 7.02 9.63
CA ARG A 29 6.56 7.05 8.24
C ARG A 29 6.10 8.46 7.86
N LEU A 30 5.40 8.60 6.73
CA LEU A 30 4.75 9.86 6.31
C LEU A 30 3.61 10.35 7.25
N GLY A 31 3.24 9.55 8.25
CA GLY A 31 2.16 9.82 9.20
C GLY A 31 0.76 9.66 8.61
N PRO A 32 -0.29 9.85 9.42
CA PRO A 32 -1.67 9.71 8.97
C PRO A 32 -2.10 10.83 8.01
N ALA A 33 -3.12 10.55 7.20
CA ALA A 33 -3.78 11.55 6.35
C ALA A 33 -4.18 12.80 7.16
N ASP A 34 -4.25 13.97 6.52
CA ASP A 34 -4.68 15.19 7.20
C ASP A 34 -6.17 15.08 7.58
N LEU A 35 -6.55 15.78 8.65
CA LEU A 35 -7.89 15.66 9.25
C LEU A 35 -8.52 17.05 9.34
N VAL A 36 -9.73 17.19 8.82
CA VAL A 36 -10.59 18.35 9.07
C VAL A 36 -11.69 17.93 10.02
N ILE A 37 -11.87 18.69 11.10
CA ILE A 37 -12.96 18.54 12.05
C ILE A 37 -13.79 19.81 11.98
N SER A 38 -15.09 19.67 11.77
CA SER A 38 -16.02 20.79 11.72
C SER A 38 -16.97 20.73 12.91
N LYS A 39 -17.05 21.82 13.67
CA LYS A 39 -18.11 22.05 14.67
C LYS A 39 -19.14 22.98 14.07
N LYS A 40 -20.40 22.56 14.07
CA LYS A 40 -21.50 23.25 13.41
C LYS A 40 -22.71 23.34 14.33
N SER A 41 -23.49 24.39 14.16
CA SER A 41 -24.82 24.50 14.73
C SER A 41 -25.90 24.30 13.66
N ILE A 42 -26.86 23.42 13.96
CA ILE A 42 -28.04 23.15 13.14
C ILE A 42 -29.27 23.27 14.03
N SER A 43 -30.12 24.28 13.81
CA SER A 43 -31.41 24.44 14.49
C SER A 43 -31.34 24.21 16.01
N ASN A 44 -30.39 24.85 16.69
CA ASN A 44 -30.06 24.74 18.13
C ASN A 44 -29.37 23.45 18.60
N SER A 45 -29.02 22.52 17.71
CA SER A 45 -28.17 21.38 18.02
C SER A 45 -26.73 21.64 17.56
N LYS A 46 -25.74 21.17 18.33
CA LYS A 46 -24.33 21.20 17.94
C LYS A 46 -23.92 19.84 17.41
N ILE A 47 -23.29 19.83 16.25
CA ILE A 47 -22.81 18.62 15.59
C ILE A 47 -21.32 18.79 15.32
N LYS A 48 -20.58 17.73 15.61
CA LYS A 48 -19.16 17.62 15.29
C LYS A 48 -19.00 16.54 14.23
N THR A 49 -18.41 16.93 13.11
CA THR A 49 -18.10 16.02 11.99
C THR A 49 -16.61 16.08 11.69
N TYR A 50 -16.10 15.06 11.00
CA TYR A 50 -14.74 15.08 10.50
C TYR A 50 -14.63 14.49 9.10
N SER A 51 -13.50 14.76 8.45
CA SER A 51 -13.13 14.23 7.14
C SER A 51 -11.62 14.11 7.00
N TYR A 52 -11.15 13.05 6.36
CA TYR A 52 -9.74 12.92 5.98
C TYR A 52 -9.48 13.52 4.61
N PHE A 53 -8.32 14.17 4.46
CA PHE A 53 -7.87 14.78 3.21
C PHE A 53 -6.34 14.90 3.22
N SER A 54 -5.74 15.33 2.10
CA SER A 54 -4.29 15.47 1.88
C SER A 54 -4.07 16.18 0.57
N GLY A 55 -2.85 16.65 0.33
CA GLY A 55 -2.55 17.58 -0.75
C GLY A 55 -2.97 19.01 -0.43
N LEU A 56 -3.17 19.32 0.86
CA LEU A 56 -3.29 20.68 1.37
C LEU A 56 -2.09 21.52 0.93
N SER A 57 -2.35 22.70 0.37
CA SER A 57 -1.34 23.64 -0.09
C SER A 57 -1.62 25.02 0.49
N PHE A 58 -0.74 25.45 1.40
CA PHE A 58 -0.81 26.74 2.08
C PHE A 58 0.60 27.24 2.40
N ASN A 59 0.87 28.47 2.02
CA ASN A 59 2.19 29.08 2.17
C ASN A 59 2.23 30.05 3.35
N LYS A 60 1.06 30.44 3.87
CA LYS A 60 0.92 31.40 4.97
C LYS A 60 -0.39 31.19 5.72
N ILE A 61 -0.46 31.73 6.93
CA ILE A 61 -1.63 31.60 7.82
C ILE A 61 -2.94 32.11 7.16
N SER A 62 -2.87 33.15 6.33
CA SER A 62 -4.06 33.71 5.66
C SER A 62 -4.70 32.73 4.67
N ASP A 63 -3.96 31.74 4.18
CA ASP A 63 -4.49 30.74 3.25
C ASP A 63 -5.48 29.81 3.97
N LEU A 64 -5.38 29.66 5.30
CA LEU A 64 -6.34 28.91 6.11
C LEU A 64 -7.73 29.58 6.14
N ASN A 65 -7.81 30.90 5.94
CA ASN A 65 -9.10 31.56 5.79
C ASN A 65 -9.76 31.23 4.45
N ILE A 66 -8.96 31.07 3.40
CA ILE A 66 -9.45 30.62 2.08
C ILE A 66 -9.94 29.17 2.19
N LEU A 67 -9.20 28.34 2.91
CA LEU A 67 -9.60 26.97 3.24
C LEU A 67 -10.95 26.92 3.95
N TYR A 68 -11.12 27.73 4.99
CA TYR A 68 -12.39 27.84 5.73
C TYR A 68 -13.55 28.22 4.80
N ASP A 69 -13.35 29.20 3.93
CA ASP A 69 -14.37 29.65 2.97
C ASP A 69 -14.74 28.54 1.97
N GLN A 70 -13.75 27.82 1.45
CA GLN A 70 -13.97 26.69 0.53
C GLN A 70 -14.74 25.56 1.20
N ILE A 71 -14.34 25.18 2.41
CA ILE A 71 -15.02 24.13 3.19
C ILE A 71 -16.47 24.56 3.43
N SER A 72 -16.68 25.77 3.95
CA SER A 72 -18.02 26.30 4.25
C SER A 72 -18.91 26.34 3.00
N ALA A 73 -18.40 26.84 1.87
CA ALA A 73 -19.15 26.95 0.62
C ALA A 73 -19.51 25.60 0.00
N ASN A 74 -18.63 24.60 0.09
CA ASN A 74 -18.91 23.24 -0.37
C ASN A 74 -20.03 22.60 0.45
N PHE A 75 -20.10 22.91 1.74
CA PHE A 75 -21.15 22.39 2.62
C PHE A 75 -22.49 23.09 2.46
N SER A 76 -22.51 24.40 2.17
CA SER A 76 -23.77 25.11 1.91
C SER A 76 -24.53 24.59 0.68
N ARG A 77 -23.86 23.91 -0.26
CA ARG A 77 -24.44 23.44 -1.53
C ARG A 77 -25.05 22.04 -1.49
N ASN A 78 -24.66 21.20 -0.52
CA ASN A 78 -24.96 19.76 -0.55
C ASN A 78 -26.12 19.30 0.35
N HIS A 79 -26.79 20.19 1.08
CA HIS A 79 -27.90 19.81 1.95
C HIS A 79 -29.28 19.96 1.27
N ILE A 80 -29.96 18.83 1.14
CA ILE A 80 -31.36 18.71 0.75
C ILE A 80 -32.21 19.10 1.98
N GLY A 81 -32.67 20.35 2.02
CA GLY A 81 -33.60 20.84 3.04
C GLY A 81 -33.22 22.21 3.59
N LYS A 82 -34.23 23.02 3.97
CA LYS A 82 -34.13 24.42 4.42
C LYS A 82 -33.36 24.65 5.74
N MET A 83 -32.55 23.70 6.21
CA MET A 83 -31.82 23.84 7.47
C MET A 83 -30.56 24.70 7.27
N LYS A 84 -30.51 25.82 7.98
CA LYS A 84 -29.35 26.72 8.01
C LYS A 84 -28.27 26.09 8.89
N ILE A 85 -27.15 25.72 8.28
CA ILE A 85 -25.96 25.22 8.99
C ILE A 85 -25.01 26.40 9.18
N GLU A 86 -24.61 26.67 10.42
CA GLU A 86 -23.57 27.65 10.71
C GLU A 86 -22.33 26.95 11.27
N PHE A 87 -21.17 27.20 10.65
CA PHE A 87 -19.89 26.71 11.16
C PHE A 87 -19.46 27.57 12.36
N GLU A 88 -19.16 26.92 13.48
CA GLU A 88 -18.62 27.56 14.68
C GLU A 88 -17.08 27.55 14.65
N GLU A 89 -16.51 26.41 14.29
CA GLU A 89 -15.07 26.16 14.27
C GLU A 89 -14.71 25.07 13.26
N ILE A 90 -13.59 25.25 12.58
CA ILE A 90 -12.93 24.21 11.79
C ILE A 90 -11.55 23.98 12.38
N VAL A 91 -11.25 22.73 12.74
CA VAL A 91 -9.91 22.31 13.17
C VAL A 91 -9.27 21.52 12.03
N VAL A 92 -8.11 21.96 11.59
CA VAL A 92 -7.32 21.26 10.55
C VAL A 92 -6.08 20.68 11.22
N CYS A 93 -5.96 19.36 11.22
CA CYS A 93 -4.79 18.65 11.73
C CYS A 93 -3.90 18.21 10.58
N CYS A 94 -2.63 18.60 10.60
CA CYS A 94 -1.64 18.26 9.59
C CYS A 94 -0.35 17.79 10.25
N TRP A 95 0.09 16.58 9.89
CA TRP A 95 1.34 16.03 10.40
C TRP A 95 2.53 16.57 9.60
N ASN A 96 3.51 17.15 10.28
CA ASN A 96 4.79 17.53 9.69
C ASN A 96 5.79 16.38 9.87
N VAL A 97 6.15 15.70 8.78
CA VAL A 97 7.08 14.56 8.83
C VAL A 97 8.54 14.97 9.04
N PHE A 98 8.93 16.17 8.60
CA PHE A 98 10.29 16.69 8.75
C PHE A 98 10.60 16.99 10.22
N SER A 99 9.71 17.72 10.86
CA SER A 99 9.89 18.17 12.24
C SER A 99 9.17 17.29 13.28
N LYS A 100 8.47 16.24 12.84
CA LYS A 100 7.76 15.25 13.66
C LYS A 100 6.77 15.83 14.69
N TYR A 101 5.91 16.74 14.24
CA TYR A 101 4.82 17.29 15.06
C TYR A 101 3.50 17.45 14.31
N ASP A 102 2.38 17.31 15.02
CA ASP A 102 1.02 17.51 14.51
C ASP A 102 0.61 18.97 14.70
N CYS A 103 0.43 19.69 13.59
CA CYS A 103 -0.10 21.06 13.59
C CYS A 103 -1.63 21.01 13.62
N ARG A 104 -2.26 21.63 14.62
CA ARG A 104 -3.72 21.79 14.70
C ARG A 104 -4.08 23.27 14.55
N PHE A 105 -4.63 23.61 13.40
CA PHE A 105 -5.10 24.96 13.08
C PHE A 105 -6.58 25.05 13.43
N HIS A 106 -6.90 25.83 14.45
CA HIS A 106 -8.27 26.13 14.85
C HIS A 106 -8.70 27.43 14.19
N ILE A 107 -9.74 27.37 13.36
CA ILE A 107 -10.27 28.50 12.60
C ILE A 107 -11.71 28.73 13.04
N THR A 108 -11.98 29.83 13.73
CA THR A 108 -13.33 30.15 14.21
C THR A 108 -14.19 30.77 13.12
N LYS A 109 -15.50 30.87 13.37
CA LYS A 109 -16.45 31.60 12.50
C LYS A 109 -16.00 33.02 12.14
N ASP A 110 -15.33 33.69 13.08
CA ASP A 110 -14.78 35.04 12.90
C ASP A 110 -13.42 35.06 12.18
N LYS A 111 -12.99 33.91 11.63
CA LYS A 111 -11.69 33.73 10.95
C LYS A 111 -10.48 34.04 11.85
N LYS A 112 -10.64 33.92 13.18
CA LYS A 112 -9.52 33.92 14.11
C LYS A 112 -8.83 32.56 14.04
N ILE A 113 -7.52 32.58 13.90
CA ILE A 113 -6.70 31.37 13.76
C ILE A 113 -5.85 31.21 15.01
N THR A 114 -5.97 30.07 15.68
CA THR A 114 -5.00 29.63 16.70
C THR A 114 -4.32 28.35 16.22
N ILE A 115 -3.03 28.23 16.51
CA ILE A 115 -2.23 27.08 16.08
C ILE A 115 -1.66 26.40 17.31
N ASN A 116 -2.01 25.13 17.48
CA ASN A 116 -1.50 24.28 18.54
C ASN A 116 -0.64 23.19 17.91
N THR A 117 0.52 22.91 18.50
CA THR A 117 1.45 21.88 18.02
C THR A 117 1.61 20.78 19.06
N TYR A 118 1.62 19.54 18.59
CA TYR A 118 1.69 18.35 19.45
C TYR A 118 2.77 17.40 18.96
N ASP A 119 3.49 16.74 19.87
CA ASP A 119 4.35 15.61 19.52
C ASP A 119 3.52 14.34 19.20
N CYS A 120 4.19 13.23 18.86
CA CYS A 120 3.52 11.96 18.58
C CYS A 120 2.70 11.44 19.78
N ASN A 121 3.17 11.70 21.00
CA ASN A 121 2.53 11.31 22.25
C ASN A 121 1.37 12.25 22.65
N ASN A 122 1.01 13.20 21.78
CA ASN A 122 -0.01 14.23 22.02
C ASN A 122 0.30 15.19 23.19
N ASN A 123 1.57 15.36 23.54
CA ASN A 123 2.01 16.43 24.41
C ASN A 123 2.06 17.73 23.61
N GLN A 124 1.50 18.80 24.17
CA GLN A 124 1.59 20.11 23.55
C GLN A 124 3.04 20.60 23.60
N ILE A 125 3.58 20.98 22.45
CA ILE A 125 4.94 21.52 22.31
C ILE A 125 4.87 22.95 21.81
N PHE A 126 5.85 23.77 22.18
CA PHE A 126 5.97 25.13 21.68
C PHE A 126 6.91 25.18 20.47
N VAL A 127 6.36 25.50 19.30
CA VAL A 127 7.13 25.69 18.07
C VAL A 127 7.15 27.17 17.73
N LYS A 128 8.32 27.81 17.86
CA LYS A 128 8.50 29.25 17.67
C LYS A 128 8.12 29.72 16.25
N ASN A 129 8.52 28.96 15.24
CA ASN A 129 8.26 29.25 13.82
C ASN A 129 7.74 27.99 13.12
N ILE A 130 6.45 27.97 12.78
CA ILE A 130 5.86 26.86 12.04
C ILE A 130 6.25 26.97 10.57
N SER A 131 6.91 25.93 10.05
CA SER A 131 7.24 25.81 8.64
C SER A 131 6.02 25.37 7.82
N PHE A 132 5.26 26.35 7.30
CA PHE A 132 4.14 26.09 6.39
C PHE A 132 4.55 25.30 5.14
N LYS A 133 5.79 25.50 4.70
CA LYS A 133 6.39 24.76 3.60
C LYS A 133 6.51 23.26 3.93
N GLU A 134 7.05 22.91 5.08
CA GLU A 134 7.14 21.50 5.51
C GLU A 134 5.78 20.83 5.67
N ALA A 135 4.81 21.55 6.26
CA ALA A 135 3.45 21.03 6.39
C ALA A 135 2.81 20.76 5.02
N THR A 136 2.97 21.68 4.07
CA THR A 136 2.50 21.50 2.68
C THR A 136 3.21 20.33 1.99
N LEU A 137 4.54 20.21 2.12
CA LEU A 137 5.30 19.09 1.54
C LEU A 137 4.86 17.75 2.14
N SER A 138 4.70 17.68 3.46
CA SER A 138 4.25 16.48 4.17
C SER A 138 2.88 16.01 3.69
N SER A 139 1.94 16.96 3.59
CA SER A 139 0.58 16.74 3.08
C SER A 139 0.56 16.33 1.61
N ALA A 140 1.41 16.94 0.78
CA ALA A 140 1.55 16.58 -0.62
C ALA A 140 2.16 15.19 -0.81
N LEU A 141 3.13 14.78 0.01
CA LEU A 141 3.68 13.43 -0.02
C LEU A 141 2.61 12.38 0.32
N ARG A 142 1.80 12.63 1.35
CA ARG A 142 0.66 11.76 1.70
C ARG A 142 -0.36 11.62 0.57
N PHE A 143 -0.63 12.70 -0.16
CA PHE A 143 -1.50 12.64 -1.35
C PHE A 143 -1.04 11.62 -2.40
N TRP A 144 0.27 11.42 -2.53
CA TRP A 144 0.84 10.48 -3.50
C TRP A 144 0.93 9.05 -2.99
N ILE A 145 0.53 8.76 -1.75
CA ILE A 145 0.47 7.38 -1.24
C ILE A 145 -0.63 6.61 -2.00
N PRO A 146 -0.30 5.49 -2.67
CA PRO A 146 -1.22 4.78 -3.56
C PRO A 146 -2.49 4.31 -2.84
N TYR A 147 -2.33 3.77 -1.63
CA TYR A 147 -3.45 3.27 -0.83
C TYR A 147 -4.38 4.42 -0.43
N GLU A 148 -3.86 5.61 -0.13
CA GLU A 148 -4.67 6.75 0.26
C GLU A 148 -5.58 7.22 -0.88
N GLN A 149 -5.09 7.19 -2.13
CA GLN A 149 -5.91 7.48 -3.32
C GLN A 149 -6.99 6.41 -3.53
N LEU A 150 -6.63 5.14 -3.37
CA LEU A 150 -7.55 4.00 -3.44
C LEU A 150 -8.66 4.11 -2.39
N PHE A 151 -8.30 4.32 -1.13
CA PHE A 151 -9.22 4.50 -0.01
C PHE A 151 -10.15 5.70 -0.22
N ARG A 152 -9.64 6.86 -0.64
CA ARG A 152 -10.49 8.04 -0.96
C ARG A 152 -11.51 7.77 -2.05
N SER A 153 -11.10 7.05 -3.08
CA SER A 153 -11.99 6.70 -4.19
C SER A 153 -13.15 5.77 -3.75
N LEU A 154 -12.95 5.03 -2.66
CA LEU A 154 -13.90 4.05 -2.13
C LEU A 154 -14.85 4.63 -1.07
N TYR A 155 -14.38 5.57 -0.26
CA TYR A 155 -15.24 6.25 0.72
C TYR A 155 -16.13 7.36 0.12
N ASN A 156 -15.75 7.95 -1.03
CA ASN A 156 -16.59 8.60 -2.07
C ASN A 156 -15.90 9.82 -2.69
N LEU A 157 -15.71 9.79 -4.01
CA LEU A 157 -15.63 10.99 -4.84
C LEU A 157 -16.51 10.79 -6.08
N GLN A 158 -17.53 11.63 -6.22
CA GLN A 158 -18.17 11.89 -7.52
C GLN A 158 -17.06 12.11 -8.54
N SER A 159 -17.00 11.26 -9.57
CA SER A 159 -16.39 11.53 -10.88
C SER A 159 -15.34 12.65 -10.88
N TYR A 160 -14.15 12.37 -10.34
CA TYR A 160 -13.00 13.18 -10.69
C TYR A 160 -12.55 12.75 -12.08
N LYS A 161 -12.86 13.59 -13.09
CA LYS A 161 -11.73 14.05 -13.90
C LYS A 161 -10.79 14.67 -12.88
N VAL A 162 -9.58 14.15 -12.74
CA VAL A 162 -8.55 14.84 -11.97
C VAL A 162 -8.39 16.19 -12.64
N ASP A 163 -9.13 17.18 -12.15
CA ASP A 163 -8.98 18.55 -12.59
C ASP A 163 -7.56 18.91 -12.13
N GLU A 164 -6.71 19.43 -13.02
CA GLU A 164 -5.35 19.89 -12.66
C GLU A 164 -5.41 20.86 -11.45
N LYS A 165 -6.58 21.47 -11.25
CA LYS A 165 -6.94 22.31 -10.11
C LYS A 165 -7.10 21.60 -8.76
N SER A 166 -7.07 20.27 -8.65
CA SER A 166 -7.16 19.54 -7.37
C SER A 166 -5.89 18.79 -6.96
N MET A 167 -4.89 18.67 -7.83
CA MET A 167 -3.58 18.09 -7.46
C MET A 167 -2.79 19.05 -6.56
N PRO A 168 -1.98 18.57 -5.60
CA PRO A 168 -1.06 19.43 -4.85
C PRO A 168 -0.12 20.19 -5.81
N ALA A 169 0.57 21.21 -5.29
CA ALA A 169 1.61 21.88 -6.05
C ALA A 169 2.73 20.89 -6.39
N TYR A 170 3.36 21.06 -7.56
CA TYR A 170 4.54 20.30 -7.94
C TYR A 170 5.67 20.56 -6.95
N PHE A 171 6.43 19.51 -6.63
CA PHE A 171 7.68 19.64 -5.89
C PHE A 171 8.71 20.29 -6.81
N SER A 172 9.30 21.40 -6.35
CA SER A 172 10.48 21.96 -7.00
C SER A 172 11.69 21.05 -6.78
N TYR A 173 12.75 21.23 -7.59
CA TYR A 173 14.00 20.50 -7.40
C TYR A 173 14.54 20.66 -5.96
N ASN A 174 14.45 21.86 -5.39
CA ASN A 174 14.86 22.12 -4.00
C ASN A 174 14.00 21.37 -2.99
N ASP A 175 12.72 21.13 -3.28
CA ASP A 175 11.86 20.35 -2.40
C ASP A 175 12.24 18.87 -2.43
N LEU A 176 12.52 18.33 -3.63
CA LEU A 176 12.99 16.95 -3.81
C LEU A 176 14.35 16.72 -3.16
N ALA A 177 15.31 17.64 -3.34
CA ALA A 177 16.61 17.59 -2.69
C ALA A 177 16.48 17.61 -1.16
N ARG A 178 15.59 18.46 -0.64
CA ARG A 178 15.30 18.54 0.79
C ARG A 178 14.69 17.24 1.33
N ILE A 179 13.74 16.65 0.60
CA ILE A 179 13.14 15.35 0.95
C ILE A 179 14.23 14.28 1.05
N ALA A 180 15.11 14.20 0.05
CA ALA A 180 16.22 13.26 0.03
C ALA A 180 17.23 13.45 1.18
N SER A 181 17.47 14.69 1.61
CA SER A 181 18.46 14.97 2.67
C SER A 181 17.90 14.86 4.09
N GLU A 182 16.60 15.12 4.28
CA GLU A 182 16.01 15.25 5.63
C GLU A 182 15.09 14.08 6.04
N LEU A 183 14.55 13.31 5.09
CA LEU A 183 13.63 12.21 5.41
C LEU A 183 14.30 10.85 5.33
N GLN A 184 13.92 9.97 6.26
CA GLN A 184 14.37 8.58 6.29
C GLN A 184 13.56 7.72 5.31
N PRO A 185 14.18 6.71 4.68
CA PRO A 185 13.47 5.79 3.79
C PRO A 185 12.36 5.07 4.54
N SER A 186 11.18 5.04 3.95
CA SER A 186 10.03 4.26 4.40
C SER A 186 9.19 3.86 3.21
N GLU A 187 8.45 2.76 3.32
CA GLU A 187 7.65 2.22 2.21
C GLU A 187 6.70 3.27 1.64
N ASP A 188 5.99 4.00 2.50
CA ASP A 188 5.01 5.01 2.10
C ASP A 188 5.68 6.20 1.39
N LEU A 189 6.87 6.62 1.85
CA LEU A 189 7.64 7.70 1.22
C LEU A 189 8.13 7.30 -0.16
N GLU A 190 8.75 6.12 -0.28
CA GLU A 190 9.30 5.66 -1.56
C GLU A 190 8.18 5.40 -2.58
N TYR A 191 7.03 4.90 -2.14
CA TYR A 191 5.83 4.80 -2.99
C TYR A 191 5.30 6.15 -3.44
N ALA A 192 5.17 7.10 -2.51
CA ALA A 192 4.73 8.46 -2.83
C ALA A 192 5.67 9.12 -3.87
N LEU A 193 6.98 8.99 -3.68
CA LEU A 193 7.97 9.53 -4.61
C LEU A 193 7.95 8.80 -5.95
N ALA A 194 7.79 7.47 -5.98
CA ALA A 194 7.67 6.69 -7.21
C ALA A 194 6.48 7.17 -8.07
N ILE A 195 5.30 7.31 -7.45
CA ILE A 195 4.10 7.80 -8.15
C ILE A 195 4.29 9.25 -8.58
N TYR A 196 4.84 10.11 -7.71
CA TYR A 196 5.12 11.50 -8.06
C TYR A 196 6.02 11.58 -9.30
N CYS A 197 7.13 10.82 -9.34
CA CYS A 197 8.06 10.81 -10.46
C CYS A 197 7.39 10.34 -11.75
N LEU A 198 6.65 9.24 -11.70
CA LEU A 198 5.93 8.69 -12.85
C LEU A 198 4.88 9.63 -13.43
N THR A 199 4.20 10.39 -12.57
CA THR A 199 3.07 11.24 -12.98
C THR A 199 3.51 12.64 -13.40
N ASN A 200 4.61 13.16 -12.85
CA ASN A 200 4.96 14.57 -12.98
C ASN A 200 6.27 14.84 -13.72
N LEU A 201 7.19 13.87 -13.81
CA LEU A 201 8.51 14.07 -14.43
C LEU A 201 8.58 13.39 -15.81
N LYS A 202 9.40 13.95 -16.71
CA LYS A 202 9.55 13.44 -18.08
C LYS A 202 11.00 13.50 -18.55
N GLY A 203 11.37 12.62 -19.48
CA GLY A 203 12.65 12.64 -20.17
C GLY A 203 13.85 12.61 -19.22
N ASN A 204 14.83 13.50 -19.44
CA ASN A 204 16.07 13.54 -18.66
C ASN A 204 15.86 13.97 -17.21
N GLU A 205 14.86 14.81 -16.93
CA GLU A 205 14.55 15.24 -15.56
C GLU A 205 14.15 14.04 -14.69
N PHE A 206 13.34 13.13 -15.23
CA PHE A 206 12.98 11.90 -14.54
C PHE A 206 14.22 11.11 -14.13
N TYR A 207 15.11 10.79 -15.08
CA TYR A 207 16.31 9.98 -14.78
C TYR A 207 17.28 10.70 -13.83
N SER A 208 17.46 12.01 -13.95
CA SER A 208 18.31 12.78 -13.04
C SER A 208 17.79 12.76 -11.60
N ILE A 209 16.47 12.84 -11.42
CA ILE A 209 15.86 12.73 -10.09
C ILE A 209 15.99 11.30 -9.55
N ILE A 210 15.74 10.27 -10.37
CA ILE A 210 15.93 8.87 -9.95
C ILE A 210 17.36 8.62 -9.50
N ASP A 211 18.35 9.09 -10.25
CA ASP A 211 19.77 8.98 -9.88
C ASP A 211 20.05 9.61 -8.51
N SER A 212 19.54 10.83 -8.28
CA SER A 212 19.68 11.53 -6.99
C SER A 212 19.00 10.81 -5.82
N PHE A 213 18.01 9.97 -6.11
CA PHE A 213 17.26 9.22 -5.11
C PHE A 213 17.79 7.82 -4.83
N LEU A 214 18.68 7.26 -5.65
CA LEU A 214 19.15 5.88 -5.46
C LEU A 214 19.83 5.65 -4.11
N LYS A 215 20.61 6.62 -3.63
CA LYS A 215 21.30 6.52 -2.33
C LYS A 215 20.34 6.70 -1.13
N PRO A 216 19.54 7.79 -1.04
CA PRO A 216 18.64 7.97 0.11
C PRO A 216 17.43 7.03 0.10
N PHE A 217 16.97 6.59 -1.08
CA PHE A 217 15.75 5.81 -1.29
C PHE A 217 15.99 4.65 -2.25
N PRO A 218 16.76 3.62 -1.84
CA PRO A 218 17.25 2.58 -2.75
C PRO A 218 16.15 1.76 -3.42
N ARG A 219 14.97 1.63 -2.82
CA ARG A 219 13.86 0.84 -3.38
C ARG A 219 13.03 1.63 -4.40
N ILE A 220 13.26 2.94 -4.58
CA ILE A 220 12.41 3.79 -5.43
C ILE A 220 12.23 3.24 -6.85
N VAL A 221 13.29 2.67 -7.44
CA VAL A 221 13.22 2.07 -8.77
C VAL A 221 12.32 0.83 -8.77
N ALA A 222 12.46 -0.03 -7.77
CA ALA A 222 11.59 -1.19 -7.60
C ALA A 222 10.12 -0.77 -7.36
N ARG A 223 9.89 0.32 -6.61
CA ARG A 223 8.55 0.90 -6.39
C ARG A 223 7.96 1.49 -7.68
N ILE A 224 8.76 2.11 -8.54
CA ILE A 224 8.31 2.58 -9.86
C ILE A 224 7.93 1.40 -10.75
N LEU A 225 8.80 0.38 -10.79
CA LEU A 225 8.60 -0.83 -11.56
C LEU A 225 7.36 -1.62 -11.14
N HIS A 226 6.88 -1.45 -9.90
CA HIS A 226 5.60 -1.99 -9.45
C HIS A 226 4.40 -1.44 -10.25
N PHE A 227 4.46 -0.19 -10.73
CA PHE A 227 3.35 0.48 -11.42
C PHE A 227 3.41 0.38 -12.95
N ILE A 228 4.50 -0.15 -13.50
CA ILE A 228 4.68 -0.22 -14.95
C ILE A 228 4.94 -1.66 -15.40
N PRO A 229 4.53 -2.04 -16.62
CA PRO A 229 4.83 -3.38 -17.11
C PRO A 229 6.33 -3.56 -17.33
N TYR A 230 6.88 -4.71 -16.91
CA TYR A 230 8.31 -5.04 -17.12
C TYR A 230 8.71 -5.13 -18.61
N SER A 231 7.75 -5.36 -19.50
CA SER A 231 7.95 -5.32 -20.95
C SER A 231 8.10 -3.91 -21.53
N SER A 232 7.84 -2.86 -20.75
CA SER A 232 7.87 -1.48 -21.25
C SER A 232 9.28 -0.96 -21.49
N ASN A 233 9.43 -0.03 -22.44
CA ASN A 233 10.70 0.66 -22.68
C ASN A 233 11.21 1.42 -21.44
N LEU A 234 10.30 1.99 -20.64
CA LEU A 234 10.65 2.66 -19.40
C LEU A 234 11.24 1.67 -18.38
N ALA A 235 10.58 0.52 -18.18
CA ALA A 235 11.14 -0.54 -17.32
C ALA A 235 12.50 -0.99 -17.83
N ASN A 236 12.67 -1.06 -19.16
CA ASN A 236 13.94 -1.46 -19.74
C ASN A 236 15.10 -0.51 -19.42
N ASN A 237 14.84 0.79 -19.44
CA ASN A 237 15.82 1.82 -19.09
C ASN A 237 16.10 1.84 -17.58
N LEU A 238 15.08 1.58 -16.76
CA LEU A 238 15.19 1.53 -15.30
C LEU A 238 15.94 0.30 -14.79
N TYR A 239 16.10 -0.76 -15.58
CA TYR A 239 16.80 -1.97 -15.16
C TYR A 239 18.23 -1.69 -14.66
N HIS A 240 18.99 -0.84 -15.36
CA HIS A 240 20.34 -0.48 -14.91
C HIS A 240 20.35 0.25 -13.57
N TYR A 241 19.36 1.13 -13.34
CA TYR A 241 19.17 1.80 -12.05
C TYR A 241 18.80 0.81 -10.96
N LEU A 242 17.98 -0.20 -11.25
CA LEU A 242 17.61 -1.24 -10.31
C LEU A 242 18.83 -2.09 -9.89
N ILE A 243 19.70 -2.45 -10.83
CA ILE A 243 20.95 -3.15 -10.52
C ILE A 243 21.87 -2.26 -9.67
N ASN A 244 21.97 -0.96 -9.96
CA ASN A 244 22.74 -0.02 -9.16
C ASN A 244 22.17 0.11 -7.73
N SER A 245 20.85 0.20 -7.58
CA SER A 245 20.17 0.16 -6.27
C SER A 245 20.55 -1.08 -5.46
N GLN A 246 20.64 -2.26 -6.08
CA GLN A 246 21.08 -3.48 -5.39
C GLN A 246 22.54 -3.40 -4.94
N GLN A 247 23.42 -2.74 -5.70
CA GLN A 247 24.81 -2.56 -5.28
C GLN A 247 24.91 -1.64 -4.07
N LEU A 248 24.05 -0.63 -3.98
CA LEU A 248 23.96 0.28 -2.84
C LEU A 248 23.24 -0.33 -1.62
N SER A 249 22.42 -1.36 -1.84
CA SER A 249 21.64 -2.04 -0.79
C SER A 249 21.60 -3.55 -1.05
N PRO A 250 22.74 -4.26 -0.87
CA PRO A 250 22.92 -5.64 -1.32
C PRO A 250 22.06 -6.66 -0.59
N ASP A 251 21.63 -6.38 0.64
CA ASP A 251 20.78 -7.27 1.43
C ASP A 251 19.28 -6.99 1.27
N ASP A 252 18.91 -6.05 0.40
CA ASP A 252 17.52 -5.66 0.23
C ASP A 252 16.73 -6.71 -0.58
N ILE A 253 15.95 -7.51 0.14
CA ILE A 253 15.12 -8.57 -0.43
C ILE A 253 14.08 -8.03 -1.42
N TYR A 254 13.58 -6.81 -1.23
CA TYR A 254 12.56 -6.22 -2.11
C TYR A 254 13.15 -5.85 -3.47
N ILE A 255 14.35 -5.25 -3.48
CA ILE A 255 15.09 -4.95 -4.71
C ILE A 255 15.49 -6.26 -5.40
N ALA A 256 16.01 -7.24 -4.65
CA ALA A 256 16.38 -8.55 -5.16
C ALA A 256 15.20 -9.29 -5.83
N LYS A 257 14.02 -9.25 -5.20
CA LYS A 257 12.77 -9.75 -5.77
C LYS A 257 12.46 -9.08 -7.12
N CYS A 258 12.49 -7.75 -7.17
CA CYS A 258 12.20 -7.01 -8.40
C CYS A 258 13.21 -7.35 -9.51
N ILE A 259 14.51 -7.48 -9.17
CA ILE A 259 15.56 -7.92 -10.10
C ILE A 259 15.27 -9.31 -10.63
N LEU A 260 14.91 -10.26 -9.77
CA LEU A 260 14.60 -11.63 -10.19
C LEU A 260 13.43 -11.63 -11.18
N GLU A 261 12.35 -10.88 -10.91
CA GLU A 261 11.20 -10.83 -11.81
C GLU A 261 11.52 -10.19 -13.15
N MET A 262 12.23 -9.05 -13.14
CA MET A 262 12.69 -8.39 -14.36
C MET A 262 13.63 -9.26 -15.18
N SER A 263 14.64 -9.86 -14.54
CA SER A 263 15.62 -10.76 -15.18
C SER A 263 14.91 -11.97 -15.78
N SER A 264 13.91 -12.52 -15.08
CA SER A 264 13.09 -13.64 -15.56
C SER A 264 12.32 -13.25 -16.82
N SER A 265 11.68 -12.07 -16.84
CA SER A 265 10.97 -11.58 -18.02
C SER A 265 11.87 -11.36 -19.24
N ARG A 266 13.16 -11.10 -19.00
CA ARG A 266 14.20 -10.86 -20.01
C ARG A 266 15.02 -12.10 -20.37
N ASN A 267 14.78 -13.24 -19.72
CA ASN A 267 15.63 -14.43 -19.81
C ASN A 267 17.12 -14.17 -19.47
N ASP A 268 17.41 -13.21 -18.60
CA ASP A 268 18.77 -12.89 -18.13
C ASP A 268 19.22 -13.90 -17.05
N LYS A 269 19.70 -15.06 -17.52
CA LYS A 269 20.14 -16.17 -16.64
C LYS A 269 21.30 -15.78 -15.73
N ALA A 270 22.20 -14.91 -16.18
CA ALA A 270 23.37 -14.53 -15.41
C ALA A 270 22.98 -13.72 -14.17
N THR A 271 22.07 -12.75 -14.32
CA THR A 271 21.57 -11.96 -13.19
C THR A 271 20.72 -12.80 -12.25
N ILE A 272 19.88 -13.71 -12.78
CA ILE A 272 19.12 -14.66 -11.95
C ILE A 272 20.06 -15.49 -11.08
N GLN A 273 21.13 -16.06 -11.65
CA GLN A 273 22.10 -16.85 -10.90
C GLN A 273 22.82 -16.05 -9.81
N LYS A 274 23.09 -14.76 -10.06
CA LYS A 274 23.73 -13.88 -9.07
C LYS A 274 22.82 -13.52 -7.91
N ILE A 275 21.53 -13.28 -8.15
CA ILE A 275 20.60 -12.79 -7.11
C ILE A 275 19.95 -13.92 -6.29
N THR A 276 19.85 -15.13 -6.86
CA THR A 276 19.15 -16.25 -6.22
C THR A 276 19.78 -16.68 -4.88
N PRO A 277 21.11 -16.72 -4.69
CA PRO A 277 21.72 -17.08 -3.40
C PRO A 277 21.27 -16.19 -2.23
N LEU A 278 21.14 -14.88 -2.45
CA LEU A 278 20.62 -13.95 -1.44
C LEU A 278 19.20 -14.33 -0.99
N LEU A 279 18.33 -14.61 -1.97
CA LEU A 279 16.95 -15.03 -1.72
C LEU A 279 16.90 -16.39 -1.02
N GLN A 280 17.74 -17.34 -1.41
CA GLN A 280 17.86 -18.65 -0.75
C GLN A 280 18.32 -18.51 0.70
N ASN A 281 19.29 -17.67 1.00
CA ASN A 281 19.77 -17.48 2.38
C ASN A 281 18.72 -16.79 3.27
N SER A 282 17.81 -16.03 2.65
CA SER A 282 16.78 -15.24 3.32
C SER A 282 15.43 -15.94 3.46
N VAL A 283 15.31 -17.23 3.10
CA VAL A 283 14.04 -17.97 3.18
C VAL A 283 13.49 -18.11 4.61
N TRP A 284 14.36 -18.16 5.62
CA TRP A 284 13.94 -18.26 7.02
C TRP A 284 13.41 -16.94 7.58
N SER A 285 13.89 -15.81 7.05
CA SER A 285 13.45 -14.48 7.49
C SER A 285 12.20 -14.04 6.76
N SER A 286 12.17 -14.16 5.43
CA SER A 286 11.15 -13.49 4.61
C SER A 286 10.29 -14.47 3.78
N PRO A 287 8.94 -14.40 3.90
CA PRO A 287 8.03 -15.12 3.01
C PRO A 287 8.23 -14.76 1.54
N SER A 288 8.54 -13.49 1.26
CA SER A 288 8.85 -13.01 -0.09
C SER A 288 10.08 -13.71 -0.68
N SER A 289 11.13 -13.96 0.11
CA SER A 289 12.30 -14.74 -0.31
C SER A 289 11.94 -16.18 -0.65
N CYS A 290 11.13 -16.83 0.20
CA CYS A 290 10.60 -18.17 -0.09
C CYS A 290 9.86 -18.19 -1.43
N MET A 291 8.93 -17.26 -1.66
CA MET A 291 8.14 -17.20 -2.89
C MET A 291 9.00 -16.91 -4.12
N CYS A 292 10.01 -16.05 -4.02
CA CYS A 292 10.96 -15.82 -5.10
C CYS A 292 11.76 -17.08 -5.44
N PHE A 293 12.25 -17.79 -4.41
CA PHE A 293 13.01 -19.02 -4.62
C PHE A 293 12.13 -20.15 -5.15
N ALA A 294 10.89 -20.28 -4.68
CA ALA A 294 9.90 -21.19 -5.26
C ALA A 294 9.64 -20.89 -6.74
N LYS A 295 9.50 -19.62 -7.12
CA LYS A 295 9.35 -19.21 -8.53
C LYS A 295 10.55 -19.63 -9.37
N TYR A 296 11.77 -19.43 -8.86
CA TYR A 296 12.98 -19.92 -9.52
C TYR A 296 12.93 -21.45 -9.73
N LEU A 297 12.51 -22.21 -8.72
CA LEU A 297 12.40 -23.67 -8.78
C LEU A 297 11.33 -24.14 -9.77
N ILE A 298 10.17 -23.47 -9.84
CA ILE A 298 9.10 -23.72 -10.84
C ILE A 298 9.66 -23.56 -12.26
N ASN A 299 10.36 -22.45 -12.52
CA ASN A 299 10.97 -22.18 -13.83
C ASN A 299 12.03 -23.23 -14.23
N ASN A 300 12.67 -23.86 -13.24
CA ASN A 300 13.63 -24.95 -13.44
C ASN A 300 12.99 -26.35 -13.36
N LYS A 301 11.65 -26.44 -13.37
CA LYS A 301 10.87 -27.69 -13.31
C LYS A 301 11.14 -28.54 -12.05
N LYS A 302 11.63 -27.92 -10.97
CA LYS A 302 11.85 -28.54 -9.66
C LYS A 302 10.61 -28.32 -8.77
N PHE A 303 9.48 -28.90 -9.16
CA PHE A 303 8.18 -28.55 -8.57
C PHE A 303 8.00 -29.04 -7.12
N GLU A 304 8.56 -30.19 -6.75
CA GLU A 304 8.54 -30.67 -5.36
C GLU A 304 9.32 -29.74 -4.43
N ASP A 305 10.50 -29.30 -4.86
CA ASP A 305 11.30 -28.32 -4.13
C ASP A 305 10.57 -26.99 -4.00
N ALA A 306 9.93 -26.53 -5.08
CA ALA A 306 9.12 -25.32 -5.08
C ALA A 306 7.94 -25.42 -4.09
N LYS A 307 7.25 -26.57 -4.05
CA LYS A 307 6.17 -26.84 -3.09
C LYS A 307 6.68 -26.77 -1.66
N THR A 308 7.81 -27.41 -1.36
CA THR A 308 8.41 -27.42 -0.02
C THR A 308 8.76 -26.00 0.43
N ILE A 309 9.40 -25.20 -0.42
CA ILE A 309 9.74 -23.81 -0.11
C ILE A 309 8.47 -22.94 0.02
N ALA A 310 7.49 -23.12 -0.85
CA ALA A 310 6.24 -22.35 -0.80
C ALA A 310 5.47 -22.61 0.51
N ASN A 311 5.41 -23.87 0.96
CA ASN A 311 4.88 -24.23 2.27
C ASN A 311 5.70 -23.61 3.42
N GLY A 312 7.03 -23.57 3.27
CA GLY A 312 7.95 -23.00 4.24
C GLY A 312 7.79 -21.48 4.46
N ALA A 313 7.22 -20.74 3.50
CA ALA A 313 6.98 -19.30 3.64
C ALA A 313 6.08 -18.95 4.84
N PHE A 314 5.17 -19.85 5.22
CA PHE A 314 4.26 -19.67 6.36
C PHE A 314 4.95 -19.92 7.71
N PHE A 315 6.21 -20.35 7.69
CA PHE A 315 7.06 -20.55 8.86
C PHE A 315 8.21 -19.53 8.93
N SER A 316 8.32 -18.63 7.94
CA SER A 316 9.31 -17.56 7.93
C SER A 316 9.03 -16.55 9.06
N LEU A 317 10.10 -15.95 9.61
CA LEU A 317 10.03 -15.06 10.78
C LEU A 317 9.11 -13.85 10.56
N GLU A 318 9.12 -13.28 9.37
CA GLU A 318 8.35 -12.08 9.02
C GLU A 318 6.91 -12.38 8.62
N TYR A 319 6.52 -13.66 8.48
CA TYR A 319 5.15 -14.02 8.10
C TYR A 319 4.18 -13.49 9.14
N LYS A 320 3.19 -12.73 8.67
CA LYS A 320 2.09 -12.22 9.49
C LYS A 320 0.80 -12.81 8.96
N GLU A 321 0.12 -13.58 9.80
CA GLU A 321 -1.21 -14.08 9.46
C GLU A 321 -2.13 -12.91 9.07
N PRO A 322 -2.98 -13.10 8.04
CA PRO A 322 -3.87 -12.05 7.55
C PRO A 322 -4.84 -11.45 8.59
N GLU A 323 -4.96 -12.02 9.79
CA GLU A 323 -5.91 -11.59 10.83
C GLU A 323 -5.68 -10.18 11.41
N ARG A 324 -4.66 -9.42 10.98
CA ARG A 324 -4.35 -8.09 11.55
C ARG A 324 -4.09 -6.96 10.56
N ARG A 325 -4.57 -7.07 9.32
CA ARG A 325 -4.75 -5.88 8.46
C ARG A 325 -6.22 -5.54 8.27
N SER A 326 -7.03 -5.76 9.32
CA SER A 326 -8.28 -5.03 9.38
C SER A 326 -7.90 -3.55 9.27
N CYS A 327 -8.28 -2.94 8.15
CA CYS A 327 -8.55 -1.53 8.16
C CYS A 327 -9.66 -1.41 9.21
N VAL A 328 -9.30 -1.19 10.48
CA VAL A 328 -10.25 -1.11 11.61
C VAL A 328 -11.05 0.16 11.40
N GLN A 329 -11.96 0.11 10.45
CA GLN A 329 -13.14 0.92 10.49
C GLN A 329 -14.14 0.13 11.28
N LYS A 330 -14.21 0.42 12.58
CA LYS A 330 -15.44 0.13 13.33
C LYS A 330 -16.59 0.72 12.51
N ASN A 331 -17.51 -0.15 12.10
CA ASN A 331 -18.74 0.24 11.43
C ASN A 331 -19.39 1.36 12.25
N VAL A 332 -19.36 2.59 11.76
CA VAL A 332 -20.13 3.67 12.35
C VAL A 332 -21.59 3.34 12.07
N CYS A 333 -22.32 2.89 13.09
CA CYS A 333 -23.76 2.69 13.01
C CYS A 333 -24.43 4.06 12.92
N TYR A 334 -25.03 4.37 11.77
CA TYR A 334 -25.85 5.58 11.61
C TYR A 334 -27.27 5.28 12.10
N GLN A 335 -27.77 6.11 13.01
CA GLN A 335 -29.17 6.05 13.42
C GLN A 335 -30.12 6.87 12.51
N ASN A 336 -29.64 7.63 11.52
CA ASN A 336 -30.52 8.46 10.67
C ASN A 336 -30.11 8.42 9.19
N GLY A 337 -31.08 8.09 8.32
CA GLY A 337 -30.93 7.79 6.88
C GLY A 337 -30.60 8.97 5.94
N PHE A 338 -29.86 9.97 6.39
CA PHE A 338 -29.55 11.19 5.62
C PHE A 338 -28.11 11.25 5.06
N PHE A 339 -27.27 10.25 5.32
CA PHE A 339 -25.87 10.25 4.87
C PHE A 339 -25.59 9.14 3.85
N LEU A 340 -24.76 9.47 2.85
CA LEU A 340 -24.25 8.54 1.83
C LEU A 340 -23.62 7.31 2.51
N LYS A 341 -23.79 6.14 1.89
CA LYS A 341 -23.33 4.84 2.41
C LYS A 341 -21.83 4.95 2.82
N PRO A 342 -21.51 4.90 4.12
CA PRO A 342 -20.19 5.31 4.62
C PRO A 342 -19.22 4.13 4.78
N SER A 343 -19.70 2.88 4.71
CA SER A 343 -18.87 1.69 4.73
C SER A 343 -18.74 1.07 3.33
N PRO A 344 -17.51 0.75 2.87
CA PRO A 344 -17.30 -0.04 1.69
C PRO A 344 -18.01 -1.38 1.87
N SER A 345 -18.64 -1.86 0.80
CA SER A 345 -19.14 -3.24 0.80
C SER A 345 -17.98 -4.21 1.02
N LYS A 346 -18.25 -5.41 1.55
CA LYS A 346 -17.23 -6.45 1.79
C LYS A 346 -16.31 -6.66 0.58
N ILE A 347 -16.88 -6.59 -0.62
CA ILE A 347 -16.14 -6.77 -1.86
C ILE A 347 -15.28 -5.54 -2.25
N GLU A 348 -15.67 -4.32 -1.85
CA GLU A 348 -14.85 -3.12 -2.02
C GLU A 348 -13.66 -3.13 -1.04
N ILE A 349 -13.87 -3.64 0.18
CA ILE A 349 -12.79 -3.94 1.14
C ILE A 349 -11.85 -4.99 0.54
N GLU A 350 -12.38 -6.06 -0.04
CA GLU A 350 -11.57 -7.10 -0.67
C GLU A 350 -10.75 -6.58 -1.87
N ILE A 351 -11.30 -5.65 -2.68
CA ILE A 351 -10.52 -4.96 -3.73
C ILE A 351 -9.35 -4.20 -3.12
N ILE A 352 -9.57 -3.44 -2.03
CA ILE A 352 -8.51 -2.69 -1.35
C ILE A 352 -7.45 -3.64 -0.82
N GLU A 353 -7.87 -4.59 0.00
CA GLU A 353 -6.98 -5.50 0.72
C GLU A 353 -6.16 -6.32 -0.27
N SER A 354 -6.75 -6.72 -1.41
CA SER A 354 -6.04 -7.40 -2.49
C SER A 354 -4.91 -6.58 -3.13
N GLN A 355 -4.94 -5.25 -3.02
CA GLN A 355 -3.88 -4.36 -3.51
C GLN A 355 -2.98 -3.85 -2.38
N ALA A 356 -3.45 -3.87 -1.13
CA ALA A 356 -2.72 -3.38 0.04
C ALA A 356 -1.77 -4.42 0.63
N ASP A 357 -1.97 -5.70 0.34
CA ASP A 357 -1.10 -6.78 0.80
C ASP A 357 -0.30 -7.42 -0.34
N GLU A 358 0.84 -6.78 -0.65
CA GLU A 358 1.79 -7.25 -1.66
C GLU A 358 2.33 -8.66 -1.37
N GLU A 359 2.46 -9.03 -0.10
CA GLU A 359 2.98 -10.34 0.29
C GLU A 359 1.95 -11.44 0.03
N SER A 360 0.71 -11.25 0.47
CA SER A 360 -0.39 -12.21 0.18
C SER A 360 -0.68 -12.32 -1.32
N ASP A 361 -0.70 -11.22 -2.07
CA ASP A 361 -0.86 -11.25 -3.54
C ASP A 361 0.30 -12.01 -4.20
N PHE A 362 1.53 -11.85 -3.70
CA PHE A 362 2.68 -12.56 -4.21
C PHE A 362 2.63 -14.06 -3.91
N ILE A 363 2.31 -14.44 -2.68
CA ILE A 363 2.11 -15.84 -2.28
C ILE A 363 1.04 -16.47 -3.17
N TYR A 364 -0.13 -15.84 -3.29
CA TYR A 364 -1.23 -16.33 -4.12
C TYR A 364 -0.77 -16.63 -5.56
N LYS A 365 -0.05 -15.71 -6.20
CA LYS A 365 0.42 -15.88 -7.58
C LYS A 365 1.37 -17.05 -7.74
N ILE A 366 2.38 -17.16 -6.87
CA ILE A 366 3.37 -18.24 -6.99
C ILE A 366 2.74 -19.60 -6.71
N VAL A 367 1.82 -19.69 -5.74
CA VAL A 367 1.08 -20.94 -5.48
C VAL A 367 0.13 -21.28 -6.62
N SER A 368 -0.51 -20.29 -7.25
CA SER A 368 -1.33 -20.50 -8.45
C SER A 368 -0.49 -21.01 -9.63
N GLU A 369 0.68 -20.41 -9.86
CA GLU A 369 1.62 -20.84 -10.90
C GLU A 369 2.13 -22.26 -10.64
N LEU A 370 2.46 -22.58 -9.39
CA LEU A 370 2.86 -23.93 -8.99
C LEU A 370 1.74 -24.94 -9.28
N LYS A 371 0.49 -24.59 -8.96
CA LYS A 371 -0.69 -25.42 -9.24
C LYS A 371 -0.85 -25.70 -10.74
N GLU A 372 -0.71 -24.67 -11.59
CA GLU A 372 -0.85 -24.81 -13.04
C GLU A 372 0.22 -25.75 -13.62
N ASN A 373 1.42 -25.74 -13.06
CA ASN A 373 2.55 -26.54 -13.55
C ASN A 373 2.66 -27.95 -12.92
N TYR A 374 2.11 -28.16 -11.71
CA TYR A 374 2.34 -29.39 -10.93
C TYR A 374 1.11 -30.29 -10.74
N GLU A 375 -0.10 -29.85 -11.13
CA GLU A 375 -1.40 -30.50 -10.90
C GLU A 375 -1.85 -30.52 -9.42
N ILE A 376 -3.11 -30.14 -9.15
CA ILE A 376 -3.65 -29.97 -7.77
C ILE A 376 -3.57 -31.25 -6.92
N SER A 377 -3.84 -32.41 -7.52
CA SER A 377 -3.84 -33.69 -6.80
C SER A 377 -2.50 -33.97 -6.15
N LYS A 378 -1.40 -33.71 -6.86
CA LYS A 378 -0.02 -33.90 -6.38
C LYS A 378 0.40 -32.85 -5.33
N LEU A 379 -0.25 -31.68 -5.31
CA LEU A 379 -0.06 -30.68 -4.26
C LEU A 379 -0.75 -31.10 -2.95
N LYS A 380 -1.91 -31.78 -3.04
CA LYS A 380 -2.69 -32.27 -1.88
C LYS A 380 -2.34 -33.68 -1.42
N ASP A 381 -1.60 -34.46 -2.22
CA ASP A 381 -1.12 -35.81 -1.87
C ASP A 381 -0.21 -35.85 -0.61
N VAL A 382 0.07 -34.69 -0.02
CA VAL A 382 0.80 -34.51 1.24
C VAL A 382 -0.03 -34.85 2.50
N TYR A 383 -1.34 -35.12 2.38
CA TYR A 383 -2.07 -35.79 3.48
C TYR A 383 -1.45 -37.15 3.89
N ASN A 384 -0.53 -37.70 3.08
CA ASN A 384 0.22 -38.93 3.36
C ASN A 384 1.65 -38.72 3.90
N TYR A 385 2.15 -37.49 4.07
CA TYR A 385 3.31 -37.31 4.94
C TYR A 385 2.84 -37.58 6.37
N PRO A 386 3.57 -38.36 7.18
CA PRO A 386 3.15 -38.60 8.55
C PRO A 386 3.07 -37.23 9.20
N LEU A 387 1.84 -36.77 9.45
CA LEU A 387 1.57 -35.91 10.58
C LEU A 387 2.34 -36.58 11.72
N MET A 388 3.48 -36.01 12.11
CA MET A 388 4.08 -36.35 13.37
C MET A 388 3.02 -35.93 14.38
N LYS A 389 2.08 -36.82 14.66
CA LYS A 389 1.36 -36.82 15.91
C LYS A 389 2.48 -36.93 16.94
N PRO A 390 2.77 -35.85 17.70
CA PRO A 390 3.76 -35.97 18.75
C PRO A 390 3.34 -37.16 19.61
N LYS A 391 4.31 -38.05 19.89
CA LYS A 391 4.05 -39.32 20.61
C LYS A 391 3.36 -39.11 21.96
N ASN A 392 3.31 -37.87 22.45
CA ASN A 392 2.56 -37.45 23.63
C ASN A 392 1.58 -36.33 23.23
N GLY A 393 0.36 -36.70 22.85
CA GLY A 393 -0.92 -36.10 23.29
C GLY A 393 -1.22 -34.59 23.20
N GLU A 394 -0.29 -33.73 22.80
CA GLU A 394 -0.53 -32.30 22.61
C GLU A 394 0.18 -31.87 21.32
N VAL A 395 -0.57 -31.34 20.36
CA VAL A 395 0.00 -30.43 19.36
C VAL A 395 0.39 -29.19 20.15
N ILE A 396 1.57 -29.24 20.78
CA ILE A 396 2.30 -28.03 21.08
C ILE A 396 2.59 -27.48 19.69
N TYR A 397 1.72 -26.57 19.23
CA TYR A 397 2.21 -25.44 18.46
C TYR A 397 3.34 -24.93 19.34
N LEU A 398 4.57 -25.34 19.04
CA LEU A 398 5.69 -24.47 19.29
C LEU A 398 5.29 -23.29 18.43
N TYR A 399 4.57 -22.36 19.04
CA TYR A 399 4.82 -20.97 18.84
C TYR A 399 6.34 -20.91 18.85
N PHE A 400 6.95 -21.03 17.67
CA PHE A 400 8.02 -20.14 17.32
C PHE A 400 7.38 -18.77 17.49
N LYS A 401 7.29 -18.32 18.75
CA LYS A 401 7.52 -16.94 19.10
C LYS A 401 8.91 -16.72 18.50
N GLY A 402 8.95 -16.38 17.22
CA GLY A 402 10.00 -15.53 16.70
C GLY A 402 10.16 -14.47 17.77
N ASN A 403 11.38 -14.33 18.27
CA ASN A 403 11.72 -13.47 19.41
C ASN A 403 11.14 -12.05 19.18
N THR A 404 9.88 -11.84 19.56
CA THR A 404 9.22 -10.54 19.61
C THR A 404 9.62 -9.81 20.89
N ASN A 405 10.41 -10.46 21.75
CA ASN A 405 11.16 -9.85 22.83
C ASN A 405 12.61 -9.57 22.40
N ARG A 406 12.83 -8.81 21.32
CA ARG A 406 13.94 -7.86 21.37
C ARG A 406 13.44 -6.69 22.20
N ASN A 407 13.59 -6.83 23.52
CA ASN A 407 13.64 -5.66 24.38
C ASN A 407 14.65 -4.69 23.75
N ASN A 408 14.27 -3.43 23.71
CA ASN A 408 15.12 -2.30 23.36
C ASN A 408 16.36 -2.26 24.28
N SER A 409 17.32 -3.14 24.07
CA SER A 409 18.71 -2.84 24.42
C SER A 409 19.22 -2.01 23.26
N GLU A 410 19.15 -0.70 23.45
CA GLU A 410 20.01 0.27 22.76
C GLU A 410 21.44 -0.26 22.86
N SER A 411 21.86 -0.98 21.82
CA SER A 411 23.27 -1.11 21.53
C SER A 411 23.51 -0.04 20.49
N SER A 412 24.06 1.08 20.95
CA SER A 412 24.73 2.06 20.13
C SER A 412 25.93 1.37 19.48
N PHE A 413 25.68 0.61 18.42
CA PHE A 413 26.73 0.29 17.47
C PHE A 413 26.84 1.50 16.56
N ASP A 414 28.01 2.14 16.59
CA ASP A 414 28.36 3.18 15.63
C ASP A 414 28.19 2.60 14.22
N ILE A 415 27.25 3.20 13.48
CA ILE A 415 26.84 2.76 12.13
C ILE A 415 28.02 2.84 11.15
N ASP A 416 29.04 3.64 11.47
CA ASP A 416 30.23 3.86 10.66
C ASP A 416 31.20 2.65 10.65
N ASP A 417 31.10 1.71 11.60
CA ASP A 417 31.98 0.53 11.69
C ASP A 417 31.45 -0.71 10.94
N LEU A 418 30.26 -0.63 10.35
CA LEU A 418 29.63 -1.73 9.60
C LEU A 418 29.57 -1.49 8.08
N GLU A 419 30.01 -0.33 7.58
CA GLU A 419 29.98 -0.01 6.14
C GLU A 419 30.88 -0.93 5.28
N ASP A 420 31.82 -1.67 5.89
CA ASP A 420 32.81 -2.50 5.18
C ASP A 420 32.68 -4.03 5.39
N LEU A 421 31.68 -4.52 6.13
CA LEU A 421 31.44 -5.97 6.26
C LEU A 421 30.51 -6.48 5.15
N TYR A 422 30.97 -6.37 3.92
CA TYR A 422 30.39 -7.01 2.76
C TYR A 422 30.79 -8.50 2.74
N ASP A 423 29.82 -9.41 2.88
CA ASP A 423 29.98 -10.79 2.40
C ASP A 423 29.44 -10.81 0.95
N PRO A 424 30.28 -10.98 -0.08
CA PRO A 424 29.86 -11.02 -1.49
C PRO A 424 28.85 -12.09 -1.88
N GLY A 425 28.30 -12.82 -0.90
CA GLY A 425 27.47 -13.97 -1.11
C GLY A 425 28.36 -15.12 -1.50
N VAL A 426 28.54 -16.04 -0.55
CA VAL A 426 29.03 -17.39 -0.87
C VAL A 426 28.26 -17.89 -2.08
N SER A 427 28.98 -18.25 -3.15
CA SER A 427 28.43 -18.97 -4.29
C SER A 427 27.86 -20.30 -3.77
N ALA A 428 26.60 -20.28 -3.35
CA ALA A 428 25.94 -21.42 -2.76
C ALA A 428 25.37 -22.30 -3.85
N GLN A 429 25.47 -23.61 -3.66
CA GLN A 429 24.70 -24.53 -4.48
C GLN A 429 23.21 -24.26 -4.25
N LEU A 430 22.48 -24.02 -5.35
CA LEU A 430 21.06 -23.67 -5.28
C LEU A 430 20.21 -24.92 -4.98
N THR A 431 20.05 -25.20 -3.68
CA THR A 431 19.31 -26.34 -3.13
C THR A 431 18.43 -25.92 -1.98
N VAL A 432 17.27 -26.57 -1.84
CA VAL A 432 16.38 -26.38 -0.69
C VAL A 432 17.12 -26.83 0.58
N PRO A 433 17.14 -26.00 1.66
CA PRO A 433 17.77 -26.42 2.92
C PRO A 433 17.07 -27.66 3.48
N GLN A 434 17.84 -28.65 3.96
CA GLN A 434 17.29 -29.94 4.39
C GLN A 434 16.18 -29.81 5.44
N SER A 435 16.25 -28.83 6.32
CA SER A 435 15.26 -28.56 7.35
C SER A 435 13.89 -28.16 6.79
N PHE A 436 13.79 -27.61 5.58
CA PHE A 436 12.50 -27.32 4.95
C PHE A 436 11.72 -28.59 4.59
N TYR A 437 12.39 -29.67 4.21
CA TYR A 437 11.73 -30.97 3.96
C TYR A 437 11.16 -31.59 5.25
N ASN A 438 11.62 -31.14 6.41
CA ASN A 438 11.13 -31.60 7.71
C ASN A 438 9.98 -30.73 8.25
N LEU A 439 9.61 -29.64 7.58
CA LEU A 439 8.53 -28.77 8.02
C LEU A 439 7.18 -29.47 7.85
N PRO A 440 6.24 -29.30 8.81
CA PRO A 440 4.89 -29.79 8.64
C PRO A 440 4.18 -29.02 7.51
N PHE A 441 3.14 -29.64 6.96
CA PHE A 441 2.26 -28.94 6.01
C PHE A 441 1.48 -27.84 6.72
N SER A 442 1.61 -26.61 6.26
CA SER A 442 0.97 -25.45 6.85
C SER A 442 -0.53 -25.46 6.56
N PRO A 443 -1.41 -25.28 7.57
CA PRO A 443 -2.84 -25.12 7.34
C PRO A 443 -3.14 -23.86 6.50
N PHE A 444 -2.34 -22.81 6.63
CA PHE A 444 -2.49 -21.59 5.83
C PHE A 444 -2.16 -21.82 4.35
N PHE A 445 -1.18 -22.68 4.06
CA PHE A 445 -0.87 -23.07 2.69
C PHE A 445 -2.04 -23.87 2.07
N ASP A 446 -2.68 -24.76 2.84
CA ASP A 446 -3.90 -25.47 2.43
C ASP A 446 -5.07 -24.50 2.15
N ASP A 447 -5.26 -23.49 3.00
CA ASP A 447 -6.30 -22.48 2.80
C ASP A 447 -6.07 -21.63 1.53
N VAL A 448 -4.82 -21.28 1.23
CA VAL A 448 -4.46 -20.63 -0.03
C VAL A 448 -4.78 -21.53 -1.22
N LEU A 449 -4.42 -22.82 -1.16
CA LEU A 449 -4.72 -23.79 -2.22
C LEU A 449 -6.24 -23.93 -2.47
N LYS A 450 -7.04 -24.05 -1.41
CA LYS A 450 -8.51 -24.09 -1.48
C LYS A 450 -9.10 -22.82 -2.07
N THR A 451 -8.54 -21.66 -1.71
CA THR A 451 -8.95 -20.36 -2.26
C THR A 451 -8.68 -20.31 -3.76
N ILE A 452 -7.46 -20.66 -4.19
CA ILE A 452 -7.08 -20.69 -5.62
C ILE A 452 -7.98 -21.67 -6.39
N GLU A 453 -8.29 -22.85 -5.85
CA GLU A 453 -9.20 -23.81 -6.49
C GLU A 453 -10.60 -23.23 -6.70
N THR A 454 -11.18 -22.64 -5.66
CA THR A 454 -12.51 -22.03 -5.70
C THR A 454 -12.54 -20.87 -6.70
N GLU A 455 -11.54 -19.99 -6.66
CA GLU A 455 -11.44 -18.83 -7.54
C GLU A 455 -11.16 -19.22 -9.00
N SER A 456 -10.37 -20.28 -9.25
CA SER A 456 -10.15 -20.82 -10.61
C SER A 456 -11.46 -21.30 -11.25
N LEU A 457 -12.26 -22.06 -10.49
CA LEU A 457 -13.57 -22.54 -10.97
C LEU A 457 -14.54 -21.38 -11.21
N ALA A 458 -14.52 -20.37 -10.34
CA ALA A 458 -15.32 -19.17 -10.52
C ALA A 458 -14.90 -18.38 -11.77
N LEU A 459 -13.60 -18.29 -12.04
CA LEU A 459 -13.04 -17.61 -13.20
C LEU A 459 -13.47 -18.28 -14.51
N GLU A 460 -13.38 -19.61 -14.59
CA GLU A 460 -13.84 -20.37 -15.75
C GLU A 460 -15.33 -20.16 -16.03
N ARG A 461 -16.17 -20.21 -14.98
CA ARG A 461 -17.62 -19.95 -15.11
C ARG A 461 -17.89 -18.53 -15.60
N LEU A 462 -17.17 -17.55 -15.07
CA LEU A 462 -17.32 -16.15 -15.46
C LEU A 462 -16.94 -15.94 -16.93
N ILE A 463 -15.80 -16.48 -17.36
CA ILE A 463 -15.32 -16.38 -18.75
C ILE A 463 -16.30 -17.08 -19.70
N ARG A 464 -16.79 -18.27 -19.33
CA ARG A 464 -17.79 -19.01 -20.13
C ARG A 464 -19.10 -18.25 -20.31
N ASN A 465 -19.57 -17.58 -19.26
CA ASN A 465 -20.79 -16.78 -19.31
C ASN A 465 -20.64 -15.48 -20.10
N GLY A 466 -19.42 -14.95 -20.21
CA GLY A 466 -19.08 -13.76 -20.99
C GLY A 466 -19.70 -12.43 -20.52
N SER A 467 -20.54 -12.46 -19.49
CA SER A 467 -21.25 -11.29 -18.96
C SER A 467 -21.71 -11.51 -17.52
N VAL A 468 -21.99 -10.41 -16.82
CA VAL A 468 -22.55 -10.38 -15.47
C VAL A 468 -23.83 -9.57 -15.47
N LYS A 469 -24.85 -10.03 -14.74
CA LYS A 469 -26.18 -9.40 -14.70
C LYS A 469 -26.36 -8.46 -13.52
N THR A 470 -25.61 -8.67 -12.44
CA THR A 470 -25.75 -7.94 -11.17
C THR A 470 -24.53 -7.07 -10.90
N LYS A 471 -24.72 -6.01 -10.11
CA LYS A 471 -23.64 -5.13 -9.67
C LYS A 471 -22.59 -5.90 -8.86
N ASP A 472 -23.03 -6.79 -7.99
CA ASP A 472 -22.12 -7.56 -7.14
C ASP A 472 -21.37 -8.63 -7.94
N GLY A 473 -22.00 -9.24 -8.94
CA GLY A 473 -21.31 -10.11 -9.91
C GLY A 473 -20.24 -9.35 -10.71
N ALA A 474 -20.51 -8.10 -11.09
CA ALA A 474 -19.51 -7.24 -11.74
C ALA A 474 -18.34 -6.88 -10.82
N ARG A 475 -18.60 -6.55 -9.55
CA ARG A 475 -17.54 -6.29 -8.57
C ARG A 475 -16.69 -7.53 -8.33
N TYR A 476 -17.32 -8.69 -8.19
CA TYR A 476 -16.63 -9.97 -8.04
C TYR A 476 -15.76 -10.29 -9.25
N ALA A 477 -16.26 -10.05 -10.47
CA ALA A 477 -15.47 -10.18 -11.68
C ALA A 477 -14.22 -9.27 -11.71
N LEU A 478 -14.32 -8.05 -11.18
CA LEU A 478 -13.18 -7.14 -11.05
C LEU A 478 -12.17 -7.66 -10.03
N VAL A 479 -12.61 -8.02 -8.81
CA VAL A 479 -11.73 -8.62 -7.77
C VAL A 479 -10.99 -9.83 -8.32
N LEU A 480 -11.75 -10.74 -8.93
CA LEU A 480 -11.21 -11.98 -9.45
C LEU A 480 -10.20 -11.70 -10.58
N GLY A 481 -10.50 -10.78 -11.49
CA GLY A 481 -9.58 -10.35 -12.53
C GLY A 481 -8.31 -9.67 -11.99
N LEU A 482 -8.40 -8.94 -10.87
CA LEU A 482 -7.27 -8.29 -10.21
C LEU A 482 -6.34 -9.29 -9.51
N LYS A 483 -6.93 -10.20 -8.73
CA LYS A 483 -6.21 -11.26 -7.99
C LYS A 483 -5.50 -12.22 -8.96
N THR A 484 -6.22 -12.69 -9.97
CA THR A 484 -5.71 -13.68 -10.93
C THR A 484 -4.92 -13.05 -12.08
N GLY A 485 -4.88 -11.72 -12.18
CA GLY A 485 -4.36 -11.03 -13.37
C GLY A 485 -5.18 -11.27 -14.65
N ASN A 486 -6.35 -11.91 -14.60
CA ASN A 486 -7.09 -12.25 -15.81
C ASN A 486 -7.78 -11.03 -16.45
N LYS A 487 -7.21 -10.52 -17.56
CA LYS A 487 -7.76 -9.38 -18.33
C LYS A 487 -9.20 -9.59 -18.80
N LYS A 488 -9.59 -10.83 -19.16
CA LYS A 488 -10.95 -11.12 -19.67
C LYS A 488 -11.98 -10.98 -18.56
N ALA A 489 -11.72 -11.55 -17.38
CA ALA A 489 -12.59 -11.41 -16.21
C ALA A 489 -12.77 -9.95 -15.81
N PHE A 490 -11.66 -9.20 -15.78
CA PHE A 490 -11.73 -7.77 -15.49
C PHE A 490 -12.55 -7.00 -16.52
N LYS A 491 -12.34 -7.25 -17.82
CA LYS A 491 -13.14 -6.65 -18.90
C LYS A 491 -14.63 -6.96 -18.77
N ILE A 492 -15.00 -8.18 -18.36
CA ILE A 492 -16.41 -8.56 -18.10
C ILE A 492 -17.02 -7.67 -17.02
N GLY A 493 -16.33 -7.51 -15.89
CA GLY A 493 -16.76 -6.62 -14.80
C GLY A 493 -16.84 -5.17 -15.24
N MET A 494 -15.82 -4.69 -15.97
CA MET A 494 -15.76 -3.32 -16.49
C MET A 494 -16.90 -3.03 -17.47
N ASN A 495 -17.17 -3.92 -18.42
CA ASN A 495 -18.21 -3.74 -19.42
C ASN A 495 -19.60 -3.53 -18.77
N TYR A 496 -19.88 -4.20 -17.65
CA TYR A 496 -21.11 -3.94 -16.89
C TYR A 496 -21.18 -2.48 -16.40
N PHE A 497 -20.10 -1.97 -15.81
CA PHE A 497 -20.05 -0.59 -15.33
C PHE A 497 -20.03 0.43 -16.49
N ARG A 498 -19.36 0.13 -17.60
CA ARG A 498 -19.37 0.96 -18.83
C ARG A 498 -20.79 1.06 -19.39
N ASN A 499 -21.46 -0.08 -19.60
CA ASN A 499 -22.81 -0.14 -20.16
C ASN A 499 -23.88 0.51 -19.28
N LYS A 500 -23.62 0.64 -17.97
CA LYS A 500 -24.51 1.32 -17.02
C LYS A 500 -24.14 2.78 -16.75
N ASN A 501 -23.16 3.35 -17.46
CA ASN A 501 -22.60 4.69 -17.21
C ASN A 501 -22.21 4.89 -15.72
N ARG A 502 -21.62 3.85 -15.11
CA ARG A 502 -21.23 3.80 -13.69
C ARG A 502 -19.73 3.63 -13.49
N ILE A 503 -18.92 3.94 -14.50
CA ILE A 503 -17.46 3.92 -14.37
C ILE A 503 -17.05 5.01 -13.38
N ARG A 504 -16.36 4.59 -12.33
CA ARG A 504 -15.71 5.42 -11.32
C ARG A 504 -14.17 5.43 -11.53
N PRO A 505 -13.44 6.47 -11.11
CA PRO A 505 -11.97 6.55 -11.26
C PRO A 505 -11.19 5.36 -10.69
N ILE A 506 -11.68 4.77 -9.60
CA ILE A 506 -11.14 3.50 -9.05
C ILE A 506 -10.97 2.43 -10.13
N HIS A 507 -11.91 2.32 -11.05
CA HIS A 507 -11.84 1.33 -12.11
C HIS A 507 -10.70 1.56 -13.09
N PHE A 508 -10.29 2.82 -13.30
CA PHE A 508 -9.14 3.16 -14.14
C PHE A 508 -7.82 2.82 -13.44
N LEU A 509 -7.70 3.10 -12.14
CA LEU A 509 -6.54 2.68 -11.34
C LEU A 509 -6.41 1.15 -11.30
N LEU A 510 -7.52 0.44 -11.14
CA LEU A 510 -7.56 -1.03 -11.20
C LEU A 510 -7.21 -1.55 -12.61
N GLU A 511 -7.65 -0.84 -13.65
CA GLU A 511 -7.30 -1.14 -15.04
C GLU A 511 -5.78 -0.99 -15.25
N MET A 512 -5.18 0.10 -14.78
CA MET A 512 -3.72 0.32 -14.79
C MET A 512 -2.96 -0.76 -14.01
N ALA A 513 -3.42 -1.13 -12.80
CA ALA A 513 -2.78 -2.18 -12.00
C ALA A 513 -2.78 -3.54 -12.72
N ILE A 514 -3.86 -3.89 -13.41
CA ILE A 514 -3.94 -5.11 -14.23
C ILE A 514 -3.05 -5.02 -15.47
N TYR A 515 -2.98 -3.86 -16.12
CA TYR A 515 -2.09 -3.68 -17.27
C TYR A 515 -0.63 -3.81 -16.87
N ALA A 516 -0.22 -3.18 -15.76
CA ALA A 516 1.10 -3.33 -15.17
C ALA A 516 1.43 -4.81 -14.88
N LYS A 517 0.51 -5.55 -14.25
CA LYS A 517 0.68 -6.98 -13.95
C LYS A 517 0.85 -7.87 -15.18
N ASN A 518 0.35 -7.48 -16.36
CA ASN A 518 0.21 -8.38 -17.51
C ASN A 518 0.90 -7.89 -18.80
N GLY A 519 1.90 -7.01 -18.70
CA GLY A 519 2.75 -6.68 -19.85
C GLY A 519 2.05 -6.00 -21.03
N GLY A 520 0.85 -5.42 -20.83
CA GLY A 520 0.06 -4.84 -21.93
C GLY A 520 0.38 -3.37 -22.18
N GLU A 521 0.17 -2.91 -23.41
CA GLU A 521 0.16 -1.46 -23.73
C GLU A 521 -0.95 -0.78 -22.90
N LEU A 522 -0.60 0.33 -22.25
CA LEU A 522 -1.57 1.19 -21.56
C LEU A 522 -2.55 1.75 -22.61
N PRO A 523 -3.88 1.68 -22.38
CA PRO A 523 -4.86 2.28 -23.28
C PRO A 523 -4.82 3.80 -23.29
#